data_AF-A0AAU3HM18-F1
#
_entry.id   AF-A0AAU3HM18-F1
#
_cell.length_a   1.000
_cell.length_b   1.000
_cell.length_c   1.000
_cell.angle_alpha   90.00
_cell.angle_beta   90.00
_cell.angle_gamma   90.00
#
_symmetry.space_group_name_H-M   'P 1'
#
loop_
_entity.id
_entity.type
_entity.pdbx_description
1 polymer ?
#
loop_
_entity_poly.entity_id
_entity_poly.type
_entity_poly.pdbx_seq_one_letter_code
_entity_poly.pdbx_strand_id
1 'polypeptide(L)'
;MGAFLQALVTKLAEELMKLLLGWLAPRVLRSVPHPAPPDCPRCGGYGVARWAPRRATTVFVLGVIVFGWGFTATVLGVPVVVLLVAVGVRTAWAGDPAAALPALAAPLGLAVSGALMLAGAAAMAWYHSFPPRLCRRCHGRWPRRDRAEYLRMVRSVVFACRCGQRLRAPGRPPGVRVRCPRCGAEQAAPTVAARVTRVPFRSRKR
;
A
#
# COMPACT_ATOMS: atom_id res chain seq x y z
N MET A 1 41.10 -6.93 11.37
CA MET A 1 40.23 -7.57 10.35
C MET A 1 38.74 -7.58 10.73
N GLY A 2 38.38 -7.87 12.00
CA GLY A 2 36.98 -7.89 12.45
C GLY A 2 36.22 -6.57 12.35
N ALA A 3 36.83 -5.44 12.76
CA ALA A 3 36.17 -4.13 12.73
C ALA A 3 35.84 -3.63 11.32
N PHE A 4 36.71 -3.92 10.34
CA PHE A 4 36.49 -3.56 8.94
C PHE A 4 35.33 -4.36 8.32
N LEU A 5 35.30 -5.68 8.55
CA LEU A 5 34.21 -6.54 8.11
C LEU A 5 32.87 -6.12 8.73
N GLN A 6 32.86 -5.77 10.02
CA GLN A 6 31.66 -5.31 10.70
C GLN A 6 31.15 -3.95 10.15
N ALA A 7 32.06 -3.01 9.87
CA ALA A 7 31.71 -1.74 9.24
C ALA A 7 31.17 -1.93 7.81
N LEU A 8 31.74 -2.87 7.05
CA LEU A 8 31.31 -3.16 5.69
C LEU A 8 29.92 -3.82 5.66
N VAL A 9 29.67 -4.79 6.55
CA VAL A 9 28.36 -5.46 6.67
C VAL A 9 27.27 -4.50 7.12
N THR A 10 27.55 -3.64 8.11
CA THR A 10 26.58 -2.65 8.58
C THR A 10 26.23 -1.65 7.48
N LYS A 11 27.23 -1.19 6.72
CA LYS A 11 26.99 -0.23 5.65
C LYS A 11 26.27 -0.83 4.45
N LEU A 12 26.58 -2.09 4.12
CA LEU A 12 25.85 -2.84 3.11
C LEU A 12 24.39 -3.05 3.53
N ALA A 13 24.12 -3.42 4.78
CA ALA A 13 22.76 -3.59 5.30
C ALA A 13 21.96 -2.28 5.26
N GLU A 14 22.59 -1.15 5.57
CA GLU A 14 21.96 0.17 5.50
C GLU A 14 21.56 0.54 4.06
N GLU A 15 22.46 0.39 3.08
CA GLU A 15 22.15 0.69 1.68
C GLU A 15 21.13 -0.29 1.09
N LEU A 16 21.20 -1.56 1.49
CA LEU A 16 20.23 -2.56 1.06
C LEU A 16 18.84 -2.25 1.64
N MET A 17 18.73 -1.83 2.90
CA MET A 17 17.48 -1.34 3.48
C MET A 17 16.95 -0.10 2.75
N LYS A 18 17.81 0.86 2.39
CA LYS A 18 17.41 2.05 1.63
C LYS A 18 16.86 1.69 0.26
N LEU A 19 17.55 0.81 -0.47
CA LEU A 19 17.09 0.30 -1.77
C LEU A 19 15.78 -0.46 -1.64
N LEU A 20 15.66 -1.32 -0.62
CA LEU A 20 14.46 -2.12 -0.38
C LEU A 20 13.29 -1.22 0.02
N LEU A 21 13.48 -0.22 0.88
CA LEU A 21 12.46 0.79 1.20
C LEU A 21 12.09 1.62 -0.04
N GLY A 22 13.08 2.12 -0.79
CA GLY A 22 12.88 2.93 -1.98
C GLY A 22 12.17 2.19 -3.12
N TRP A 23 12.36 0.88 -3.23
CA TRP A 23 11.75 0.03 -4.27
C TRP A 23 10.41 -0.58 -3.84
N LEU A 24 10.33 -1.07 -2.59
CA LEU A 24 9.18 -1.78 -2.04
C LEU A 24 8.10 -0.81 -1.57
N ALA A 25 8.45 0.29 -0.90
CA ALA A 25 7.46 1.25 -0.41
C ALA A 25 6.59 1.83 -1.53
N PRO A 26 7.11 2.33 -2.68
CA PRO A 26 6.26 2.80 -3.74
C PRO A 26 5.42 1.68 -4.38
N ARG A 27 5.93 0.45 -4.52
CA ARG A 27 5.14 -0.67 -5.08
C ARG A 27 4.00 -1.08 -4.14
N VAL A 28 4.28 -1.23 -2.86
CA VAL A 28 3.30 -1.60 -1.83
C VAL A 28 2.26 -0.48 -1.65
N LEU A 29 2.70 0.77 -1.59
CA LEU A 29 1.78 1.92 -1.50
C LEU A 29 0.93 2.09 -2.77
N ARG A 30 1.45 1.72 -3.95
CA ARG A 30 0.69 1.71 -5.22
C ARG A 30 -0.23 0.49 -5.36
N SER A 31 0.07 -0.63 -4.71
CA SER A 31 -0.73 -1.86 -4.78
C SER A 31 -1.93 -1.83 -3.85
N VAL A 32 -1.92 -1.00 -2.80
CA VAL A 32 -3.10 -0.73 -1.98
C VAL A 32 -4.11 0.07 -2.84
N PRO A 33 -5.29 -0.48 -3.18
CA PRO A 33 -6.21 0.15 -4.14
C PRO A 33 -6.82 1.48 -3.70
N HIS A 34 -6.45 1.99 -2.54
CA HIS A 34 -7.11 3.11 -1.89
C HIS A 34 -6.09 4.13 -1.39
N PRO A 35 -5.90 5.23 -2.13
CA PRO A 35 -5.73 6.51 -1.49
C PRO A 35 -7.00 6.71 -0.65
N ALA A 36 -6.95 6.42 0.66
CA ALA A 36 -8.01 6.87 1.58
C ALA A 36 -8.34 8.33 1.21
N PRO A 37 -9.62 8.78 1.23
CA PRO A 37 -9.88 10.21 1.16
C PRO A 37 -9.03 10.86 2.27
N PRO A 38 -7.99 11.61 1.90
CA PRO A 38 -7.08 12.21 2.83
C PRO A 38 -7.93 13.33 3.39
N ASP A 39 -8.06 13.28 4.69
CA ASP A 39 -8.66 14.33 5.46
C ASP A 39 -10.20 14.44 5.33
N CYS A 40 -10.80 14.79 6.46
CA CYS A 40 -12.21 15.13 6.49
C CYS A 40 -12.46 16.35 5.60
N PRO A 41 -13.44 16.31 4.66
CA PRO A 41 -13.71 17.46 3.79
C PRO A 41 -14.26 18.67 4.55
N ARG A 42 -14.63 18.51 5.83
CA ARG A 42 -15.08 19.60 6.69
C ARG A 42 -13.95 20.24 7.49
N CYS A 43 -13.08 19.44 8.12
CA CYS A 43 -12.10 19.94 9.09
C CYS A 43 -10.64 19.64 8.74
N GLY A 44 -10.36 18.96 7.62
CA GLY A 44 -8.99 18.57 7.27
C GLY A 44 -8.37 17.54 8.23
N GLY A 45 -9.12 16.96 9.17
CA GLY A 45 -8.60 16.02 10.16
C GLY A 45 -8.46 14.58 9.65
N TYR A 46 -7.44 13.88 10.15
CA TYR A 46 -7.27 12.43 9.98
C TYR A 46 -8.12 11.64 10.99
N GLY A 47 -8.39 10.37 10.69
CA GLY A 47 -9.14 9.48 11.58
C GLY A 47 -10.64 9.48 11.28
N VAL A 48 -11.07 8.48 10.52
CA VAL A 48 -12.46 8.32 10.09
C VAL A 48 -12.97 6.93 10.45
N ALA A 49 -14.03 6.87 11.26
CA ALA A 49 -14.78 5.63 11.47
C ALA A 49 -15.49 5.26 10.18
N ARG A 50 -15.59 3.96 9.86
CA ARG A 50 -16.12 3.47 8.58
C ARG A 50 -17.43 2.70 8.75
N TRP A 51 -18.21 2.61 7.68
CA TRP A 51 -19.38 1.73 7.58
C TRP A 51 -18.94 0.28 7.34
N ALA A 52 -18.08 -0.23 8.20
CA ALA A 52 -17.61 -1.61 8.16
C ALA A 52 -18.47 -2.48 9.09
N PRO A 53 -18.88 -3.69 8.66
CA PRO A 53 -19.53 -4.65 9.57
C PRO A 53 -18.55 -5.07 10.66
N ARG A 54 -19.05 -5.54 11.81
CA ARG A 54 -18.21 -5.97 12.95
C ARG A 54 -17.12 -6.96 12.54
N ARG A 55 -17.46 -7.94 11.70
CA ARG A 55 -16.50 -8.92 11.15
C ARG A 55 -15.34 -8.26 10.39
N ALA A 56 -15.60 -7.17 9.66
CA ALA A 56 -14.55 -6.47 8.95
C ALA A 56 -13.61 -5.70 9.88
N THR A 57 -14.12 -5.15 10.98
CA THR A 57 -13.28 -4.56 12.03
C THR A 57 -12.42 -5.62 12.72
N THR A 58 -12.96 -6.82 12.98
CA THR A 58 -12.17 -7.93 13.53
C THR A 58 -11.03 -8.33 12.60
N VAL A 59 -11.31 -8.50 11.30
CA VAL A 59 -10.28 -8.79 10.29
C VAL A 59 -9.24 -7.67 10.20
N PHE A 60 -9.63 -6.40 10.37
CA PHE A 60 -8.68 -5.29 10.43
C PHE A 60 -7.72 -5.44 11.62
N VAL A 61 -8.24 -5.67 12.82
CA VAL A 61 -7.43 -5.83 14.03
C VAL A 61 -6.48 -7.03 13.89
N LEU A 62 -6.99 -8.19 13.46
CA LEU A 62 -6.16 -9.36 13.19
C LEU A 62 -5.12 -9.06 12.11
N GLY A 63 -5.49 -8.33 11.05
CA GLY A 63 -4.59 -7.91 9.99
C GLY A 63 -3.44 -7.01 10.49
N VAL A 64 -3.72 -6.08 11.41
CA VAL A 64 -2.69 -5.25 12.06
C VAL A 64 -1.74 -6.11 12.89
N ILE A 65 -2.25 -7.06 13.67
CA ILE A 65 -1.44 -7.96 14.50
C ILE A 65 -0.55 -8.83 13.60
N VAL A 66 -1.14 -9.48 12.59
CA VAL A 66 -0.42 -10.35 11.64
C VAL A 66 0.63 -9.57 10.86
N PHE A 67 0.30 -8.35 10.40
CA PHE A 67 1.27 -7.48 9.76
C PHE A 67 2.42 -7.12 10.70
N GLY A 68 2.10 -6.69 11.93
CA GLY A 68 3.09 -6.32 12.94
C GLY A 68 4.03 -7.47 13.27
N TRP A 69 3.48 -8.69 13.42
CA TRP A 69 4.28 -9.89 13.64
C TRP A 69 5.20 -10.19 12.47
N GLY A 70 4.66 -10.27 11.24
CA GLY A 70 5.47 -10.55 10.05
C GLY A 70 6.54 -9.48 9.83
N PHE A 71 6.22 -8.21 10.07
CA PHE A 71 7.15 -7.09 9.98
C PHE A 71 8.28 -7.22 11.00
N THR A 72 7.94 -7.47 12.27
CA THR A 72 8.93 -7.63 13.35
C THR A 72 9.84 -8.82 13.08
N ALA A 73 9.27 -9.97 12.70
CA ALA A 73 10.03 -11.17 12.35
C ALA A 73 10.95 -10.93 11.14
N THR A 74 10.52 -10.14 10.16
CA THR A 74 11.37 -9.78 9.00
C THR A 74 12.50 -8.85 9.42
N VAL A 75 12.22 -7.78 10.17
CA VAL A 75 13.24 -6.82 10.61
C VAL A 75 14.30 -7.48 11.49
N LEU A 76 13.89 -8.35 12.42
CA LEU A 76 14.82 -9.07 13.29
C LEU A 76 15.50 -10.27 12.60
N GLY A 77 14.80 -10.92 11.67
CA GLY A 77 15.31 -12.09 10.95
C GLY A 77 16.31 -11.75 9.84
N VAL A 78 16.17 -10.60 9.18
CA VAL A 78 17.09 -10.19 8.09
C VAL A 78 18.55 -10.17 8.53
N PRO A 79 18.96 -9.53 9.64
CA PRO A 79 20.35 -9.57 10.12
C PRO A 79 20.86 -10.99 10.36
N VAL A 80 20.04 -11.87 10.96
CA VAL A 80 20.40 -13.26 11.22
C VAL A 80 20.62 -14.02 9.92
N VAL A 81 19.71 -13.86 8.95
CA VAL A 81 19.84 -14.49 7.63
C VAL A 81 21.08 -14.00 6.89
N VAL A 82 21.38 -12.70 6.95
CA VAL A 82 22.60 -12.14 6.34
C VAL A 82 23.86 -12.79 6.94
N LEU A 83 23.90 -12.93 8.27
CA LEU A 83 25.03 -13.60 8.95
C LEU A 83 25.13 -15.07 8.56
N LEU A 84 24.00 -15.80 8.53
CA LEU A 84 23.98 -17.20 8.10
C LEU A 84 24.49 -17.34 6.67
N VAL A 85 23.96 -16.55 5.73
CA VAL A 85 24.41 -16.57 4.33
C VAL A 85 25.91 -16.25 4.23
N ALA A 86 26.42 -15.27 4.97
CA ALA A 86 27.84 -14.95 4.98
C ALA A 86 28.71 -16.13 5.47
N VAL A 87 28.27 -16.84 6.52
CA VAL A 87 28.92 -18.07 6.98
C VAL A 87 28.84 -19.16 5.91
N GLY A 88 27.67 -19.37 5.32
CA GLY A 88 27.45 -20.37 4.25
C GLY A 88 28.33 -20.13 3.03
N VAL A 89 28.48 -18.88 2.59
CA VAL A 89 29.40 -18.52 1.50
C VAL A 89 30.84 -18.85 1.89
N ARG A 90 31.27 -18.49 3.10
CA ARG A 90 32.61 -18.82 3.59
C ARG A 90 32.86 -20.33 3.64
N THR A 91 31.90 -21.13 4.10
CA THR A 91 32.04 -22.60 4.18
C THR A 91 32.08 -23.23 2.80
N ALA A 92 31.27 -22.73 1.85
CA ALA A 92 31.33 -23.18 0.46
C ALA A 92 32.71 -22.90 -0.17
N TRP A 93 33.28 -21.72 0.10
CA TRP A 93 34.61 -21.33 -0.39
C TRP A 93 35.74 -22.14 0.26
N ALA A 94 35.52 -22.68 1.45
CA ALA A 94 36.47 -23.57 2.12
C ALA A 94 36.45 -25.01 1.58
N GLY A 95 35.63 -25.29 0.56
CA GLY A 95 35.58 -26.60 -0.13
C GLY A 95 34.46 -27.53 0.34
N ASP A 96 33.57 -27.10 1.23
CA ASP A 96 32.42 -27.89 1.67
C ASP A 96 31.08 -27.22 1.29
N PRO A 97 30.61 -27.44 0.04
CA PRO A 97 29.35 -26.89 -0.42
C PRO A 97 28.13 -27.57 0.24
N ALA A 98 28.25 -28.81 0.71
CA ALA A 98 27.15 -29.53 1.34
C ALA A 98 26.83 -28.94 2.72
N ALA A 99 27.86 -28.63 3.52
CA ALA A 99 27.70 -27.94 4.80
C ALA A 99 27.20 -26.49 4.66
N ALA A 100 27.42 -25.86 3.51
CA ALA A 100 26.95 -24.50 3.22
C ALA A 100 25.43 -24.42 2.92
N LEU A 101 24.81 -25.51 2.46
CA LEU A 101 23.43 -25.50 1.95
C LEU A 101 22.39 -24.97 2.93
N PRO A 102 22.35 -25.37 4.23
CA PRO A 102 21.34 -24.87 5.16
C PRO A 102 21.44 -23.36 5.37
N ALA A 103 22.68 -22.84 5.44
CA ALA A 103 22.96 -21.43 5.62
C ALA A 103 22.57 -20.59 4.38
N LEU A 104 22.80 -21.13 3.18
CA LEU A 104 22.37 -20.51 1.92
C LEU A 104 20.85 -20.59 1.70
N ALA A 105 20.17 -21.59 2.27
CA ALA A 105 18.73 -21.73 2.24
C ALA A 105 17.99 -20.86 3.28
N ALA A 106 18.70 -20.27 4.25
CA ALA A 106 18.13 -19.43 5.30
C ALA A 106 17.19 -18.29 4.81
N PRO A 107 17.42 -17.63 3.65
CA PRO A 107 16.49 -16.63 3.12
C PRO A 107 15.08 -17.15 2.85
N LEU A 108 14.92 -18.45 2.54
CA LEU A 108 13.60 -19.06 2.36
C LEU A 108 12.78 -19.03 3.66
N GLY A 109 13.43 -19.02 4.82
CA GLY A 109 12.77 -18.86 6.12
C GLY A 109 12.05 -17.52 6.27
N LEU A 110 12.50 -16.47 5.56
CA LEU A 110 11.83 -15.16 5.56
C LEU A 110 10.57 -15.12 4.69
N ALA A 111 10.36 -16.12 3.81
CA ALA A 111 9.20 -16.17 2.95
C ALA A 111 7.89 -16.21 3.76
N VAL A 112 7.88 -16.94 4.89
CA VAL A 112 6.71 -17.01 5.79
C VAL A 112 6.42 -15.65 6.41
N SER A 113 7.43 -14.96 6.95
CA SER A 113 7.29 -13.62 7.53
C SER A 113 6.81 -12.61 6.49
N GLY A 114 7.38 -12.65 5.28
CA GLY A 114 6.94 -11.82 4.15
C GLY A 114 5.50 -12.10 3.73
N ALA A 115 5.09 -13.36 3.69
CA ALA A 115 3.71 -13.75 3.38
C ALA A 115 2.72 -13.24 4.45
N LEU A 116 3.07 -13.34 5.74
CA LEU A 116 2.28 -12.78 6.84
C LEU A 116 2.14 -11.26 6.73
N MET A 117 3.21 -10.54 6.41
CA MET A 117 3.14 -9.10 6.15
C MET A 117 2.16 -8.78 5.02
N LEU A 118 2.26 -9.47 3.89
CA LEU A 118 1.37 -9.23 2.74
C LEU A 118 -0.09 -9.56 3.08
N ALA A 119 -0.35 -10.65 3.81
CA ALA A 119 -1.68 -11.03 4.25
C ALA A 119 -2.29 -9.99 5.20
N GLY A 120 -1.53 -9.52 6.19
CA GLY A 120 -1.96 -8.48 7.12
C GLY A 120 -2.23 -7.15 6.40
N ALA A 121 -1.37 -6.77 5.45
CA ALA A 121 -1.56 -5.59 4.62
C ALA A 121 -2.82 -5.69 3.75
N ALA A 122 -3.10 -6.85 3.16
CA ALA A 122 -4.30 -7.10 2.37
C ALA A 122 -5.58 -7.00 3.24
N ALA A 123 -5.55 -7.52 4.47
CA ALA A 123 -6.65 -7.41 5.42
C ALA A 123 -6.95 -5.94 5.79
N MET A 124 -5.89 -5.16 6.06
CA MET A 124 -6.02 -3.72 6.31
C MET A 124 -6.58 -2.98 5.08
N ALA A 125 -6.06 -3.26 3.88
CA ALA A 125 -6.54 -2.67 2.63
C ALA A 125 -8.03 -2.99 2.37
N TRP A 126 -8.44 -4.24 2.65
CA TRP A 126 -9.83 -4.66 2.55
C TRP A 126 -10.73 -3.87 3.52
N TYR A 127 -10.31 -3.64 4.77
CA TYR A 127 -11.05 -2.77 5.69
C TYR A 127 -11.14 -1.33 5.19
N HIS A 128 -10.07 -0.79 4.61
CA HIS A 128 -10.06 0.57 4.05
C HIS A 128 -10.89 0.74 2.77
N SER A 129 -11.38 -0.36 2.18
CA SER A 129 -12.34 -0.33 1.07
C SER A 129 -13.76 0.04 1.51
N PHE A 130 -14.09 -0.01 2.80
CA PHE A 130 -15.40 0.40 3.31
C PHE A 130 -15.52 1.93 3.37
N PRO A 131 -16.70 2.49 3.06
CA PRO A 131 -16.89 3.93 2.99
C PRO A 131 -16.73 4.58 4.37
N PRO A 132 -16.21 5.82 4.43
CA PRO A 132 -16.19 6.60 5.65
C PRO A 132 -17.61 6.84 6.19
N ARG A 133 -17.73 6.89 7.52
CA ARG A 133 -18.97 7.12 8.28
C ARG A 133 -18.92 8.41 9.08
N LEU A 134 -17.90 8.57 9.92
CA LEU A 134 -17.80 9.66 10.89
C LEU A 134 -16.35 10.11 11.08
N CYS A 135 -16.11 11.41 11.11
CA CYS A 135 -14.81 11.98 11.46
C CYS A 135 -14.65 11.92 12.97
N ARG A 136 -13.54 11.40 13.49
CA ARG A 136 -13.29 11.39 14.93
C ARG A 136 -12.95 12.79 15.49
N ARG A 137 -12.52 13.72 14.63
CA ARG A 137 -12.16 15.09 15.03
C ARG A 137 -13.36 16.04 15.09
N CYS A 138 -14.12 16.17 14.00
CA CYS A 138 -15.25 17.11 13.93
C CYS A 138 -16.63 16.46 14.03
N HIS A 139 -16.70 15.14 14.24
CA HIS A 139 -17.94 14.35 14.24
C HIS A 139 -18.79 14.49 12.97
N GLY A 140 -18.24 15.07 11.90
CA GLY A 140 -18.89 15.18 10.61
C GLY A 140 -19.27 13.80 10.07
N ARG A 141 -20.50 13.67 9.56
CA ARG A 141 -21.02 12.42 8.99
C ARG A 141 -20.89 12.41 7.47
N TRP A 142 -20.53 11.25 6.92
CA TRP A 142 -20.53 11.01 5.49
C TRP A 142 -21.88 10.38 5.08
N PRO A 143 -22.35 10.66 3.86
CA PRO A 143 -23.51 9.97 3.32
C PRO A 143 -23.22 8.47 3.26
N ARG A 144 -24.18 7.66 3.72
CA ARG A 144 -24.10 6.21 3.59
C ARG A 144 -24.09 5.88 2.10
N ARG A 145 -23.11 5.09 1.67
CA ARG A 145 -22.99 4.57 0.31
C ARG A 145 -22.78 3.07 0.39
N ASP A 146 -23.22 2.38 -0.63
CA ASP A 146 -22.84 0.98 -0.81
C ASP A 146 -21.33 0.88 -1.07
N ARG A 147 -20.70 -0.24 -0.67
CA ARG A 147 -19.26 -0.45 -0.85
C ARG A 147 -18.88 -0.44 -2.34
N ALA A 148 -19.67 -1.08 -3.21
CA ALA A 148 -19.40 -1.10 -4.64
C ALA A 148 -19.54 0.28 -5.26
N GLU A 149 -20.55 1.05 -4.85
CA GLU A 149 -20.71 2.45 -5.29
C GLU A 149 -19.52 3.32 -4.85
N TYR A 150 -19.10 3.21 -3.59
CA TYR A 150 -17.93 3.90 -3.07
C TYR A 150 -16.67 3.54 -3.85
N LEU A 151 -16.45 2.25 -4.13
CA LEU A 151 -15.32 1.78 -4.91
C LEU A 151 -15.31 2.32 -6.33
N ARG A 152 -16.48 2.37 -7.01
CA ARG A 152 -16.62 3.02 -8.32
C ARG A 152 -16.27 4.50 -8.27
N MET A 153 -16.74 5.21 -7.24
CA MET A 153 -16.48 6.64 -7.06
C MET A 153 -15.01 6.95 -6.82
N VAL A 154 -14.33 6.18 -5.96
CA VAL A 154 -12.91 6.37 -5.62
C VAL A 154 -12.01 5.96 -6.78
N ARG A 155 -12.40 4.93 -7.54
CA ARG A 155 -11.66 4.53 -8.74
C ARG A 155 -11.85 5.50 -9.89
N SER A 156 -12.90 6.31 -9.94
CA SER A 156 -13.13 7.21 -11.06
C SER A 156 -12.26 8.48 -11.03
N VAL A 157 -11.79 8.89 -12.20
CA VAL A 157 -11.01 10.11 -12.45
C VAL A 157 -11.96 11.21 -12.89
N VAL A 158 -11.85 12.39 -12.30
CA VAL A 158 -12.56 13.58 -12.77
C VAL A 158 -11.57 14.43 -13.56
N PHE A 159 -11.91 14.79 -14.78
CA PHE A 159 -11.10 15.64 -15.65
C PHE A 159 -11.99 16.63 -16.40
N ALA A 160 -11.39 17.72 -16.88
CA ALA A 160 -12.11 18.71 -17.68
C ALA A 160 -11.98 18.37 -19.17
N CYS A 161 -13.11 18.40 -19.87
CA CYS A 161 -13.14 18.46 -21.32
C CYS A 161 -12.55 19.80 -21.79
N ARG A 162 -11.97 19.84 -22.99
CA ARG A 162 -11.55 21.10 -23.64
C ARG A 162 -12.64 22.19 -23.67
N CYS A 163 -13.91 21.82 -23.71
CA CYS A 163 -15.03 22.77 -23.65
C CYS A 163 -15.38 23.27 -22.22
N GLY A 164 -14.56 22.93 -21.22
CA GLY A 164 -14.76 23.28 -19.81
C GLY A 164 -15.71 22.36 -19.04
N GLN A 165 -16.37 21.40 -19.71
CA GLN A 165 -17.27 20.45 -19.04
C GLN A 165 -16.49 19.47 -18.16
N ARG A 166 -16.91 19.28 -16.90
CA ARG A 166 -16.31 18.26 -16.01
C ARG A 166 -16.85 16.88 -16.35
N LEU A 167 -15.95 15.96 -16.68
CA LEU A 167 -16.22 14.56 -17.00
C LEU A 167 -15.71 13.66 -15.87
N ARG A 168 -16.35 12.49 -15.72
CA ARG A 168 -15.93 11.45 -14.78
C ARG A 168 -15.77 10.14 -15.55
N ALA A 169 -14.57 9.57 -15.55
CA ALA A 169 -14.28 8.27 -16.15
C ALA A 169 -13.95 7.23 -15.06
N PRO A 170 -14.29 5.95 -15.22
CA PRO A 170 -13.73 4.88 -14.40
C PRO A 170 -12.19 4.87 -14.53
N GLY A 171 -11.44 4.89 -13.43
CA GLY A 171 -9.97 5.02 -13.46
C GLY A 171 -9.22 3.70 -13.63
N ARG A 172 -9.76 2.81 -14.47
CA ARG A 172 -9.07 1.70 -15.14
C ARG A 172 -10.10 0.97 -16.01
N PRO A 173 -9.74 0.47 -17.21
CA PRO A 173 -8.41 0.44 -17.82
C PRO A 173 -7.96 1.78 -18.45
N PRO A 174 -6.65 1.96 -18.72
CA PRO A 174 -6.13 3.09 -19.50
C PRO A 174 -6.80 3.17 -20.87
N GLY A 175 -7.02 4.39 -21.37
CA GLY A 175 -7.54 4.62 -22.73
C GLY A 175 -9.06 4.61 -22.87
N VAL A 176 -9.83 4.49 -21.78
CA VAL A 176 -11.29 4.65 -21.82
C VAL A 176 -11.64 6.02 -22.40
N ARG A 177 -12.27 6.00 -23.58
CA ARG A 177 -12.78 7.20 -24.24
C ARG A 177 -14.13 7.56 -23.64
N VAL A 178 -14.28 8.82 -23.24
CA VAL A 178 -15.54 9.36 -22.76
C VAL A 178 -15.99 10.45 -23.72
N ARG A 179 -17.22 10.32 -24.22
CA ARG A 179 -17.85 11.34 -25.05
C ARG A 179 -18.39 12.46 -24.17
N CYS A 180 -18.02 13.69 -24.46
CA CYS A 180 -18.52 14.85 -23.74
C CYS A 180 -19.99 15.13 -24.11
N PRO A 181 -20.93 15.20 -23.15
CA PRO A 181 -22.34 15.47 -23.46
C PRO A 181 -22.58 16.89 -23.97
N ARG A 182 -21.68 17.84 -23.66
CA ARG A 182 -21.82 19.24 -24.08
C ARG A 182 -21.37 19.53 -25.51
N CYS A 183 -20.17 19.08 -25.89
CA CYS A 183 -19.56 19.40 -27.19
C CYS A 183 -19.42 18.19 -28.11
N GLY A 184 -19.91 17.01 -27.70
CA GLY A 184 -19.85 15.77 -28.48
C GLY A 184 -18.46 15.15 -28.66
N ALA A 185 -17.37 15.85 -28.30
CA ALA A 185 -16.01 15.40 -28.48
C ALA A 185 -15.67 14.18 -27.61
N GLU A 186 -15.00 13.19 -28.19
CA GLU A 186 -14.42 12.07 -27.46
C GLU A 186 -13.03 12.42 -26.93
N GLN A 187 -12.78 12.12 -25.65
CA GLN A 187 -11.48 12.31 -25.03
C GLN A 187 -11.08 11.07 -24.25
N ALA A 188 -9.81 10.70 -24.35
CA ALA A 188 -9.25 9.66 -23.50
C ALA A 188 -9.15 10.17 -22.06
N ALA A 189 -9.64 9.37 -21.12
CA ALA A 189 -9.45 9.66 -19.71
C ALA A 189 -7.94 9.68 -19.39
N PRO A 190 -7.44 10.68 -18.63
CA PRO A 190 -6.03 10.74 -18.30
C PRO A 190 -5.63 9.52 -17.46
N THR A 191 -4.52 8.91 -17.84
CA THR A 191 -3.92 7.83 -17.06
C THR A 191 -3.47 8.42 -15.73
N VAL A 192 -4.03 7.95 -14.63
CA VAL A 192 -3.67 8.47 -13.30
C VAL A 192 -2.29 7.98 -12.92
N ALA A 193 -1.25 8.73 -13.29
CA ALA A 193 0.05 8.67 -12.66
C ALA A 193 -0.02 9.46 -11.33
N ALA A 194 -0.62 8.86 -10.30
CA ALA A 194 -0.57 9.20 -8.87
C ALA A 194 -0.80 10.67 -8.39
N ARG A 195 -1.07 11.64 -9.27
CA ARG A 195 -1.26 13.05 -8.89
C ARG A 195 -2.60 13.55 -9.42
N VAL A 196 -3.69 13.07 -8.82
CA VAL A 196 -5.02 13.63 -9.06
C VAL A 196 -5.24 14.73 -8.06
N THR A 197 -5.32 15.96 -8.55
CA THR A 197 -5.95 17.08 -7.85
C THR A 197 -7.38 16.66 -7.54
N ARG A 198 -7.62 16.17 -6.31
CA ARG A 198 -8.95 15.77 -5.87
C ARG A 198 -9.80 17.03 -5.82
N VAL A 199 -10.82 17.11 -6.67
CA VAL A 199 -11.83 18.14 -6.51
C VAL A 199 -12.46 17.93 -5.12
N PRO A 200 -12.48 18.94 -4.23
CA PRO A 200 -13.01 18.79 -2.89
C PRO A 200 -14.44 18.26 -2.95
N PHE A 201 -14.76 17.34 -2.06
CA PHE A 201 -16.11 16.82 -1.89
C PHE A 201 -17.06 17.98 -1.58
N ARG A 202 -17.81 18.45 -2.58
CA ARG A 202 -18.92 19.37 -2.35
C ARG A 202 -20.03 18.57 -1.66
N SER A 203 -20.19 18.75 -0.35
CA SER A 203 -21.42 18.32 0.31
C SER A 203 -22.57 19.03 -0.39
N ARG A 204 -23.54 18.29 -0.95
CA ARG A 204 -24.83 18.87 -1.30
C ARG A 204 -25.36 19.52 -0.02
N LYS A 205 -25.36 20.85 0.05
CA LYS A 205 -26.25 21.56 0.98
C LYS A 205 -27.66 21.23 0.48
N ARG A 206 -28.41 20.50 1.30
CA ARG A 206 -29.87 20.53 1.25
C ARG A 206 -30.29 21.65 2.19
#